data_AF-A0A062VR16-F1
#
_entry.id   AF-A0A062VR16-F1
#
_cell.length_a   1.000
_cell.length_b   1.000
_cell.length_c   1.000
_cell.angle_alpha   90.00
_cell.angle_beta   90.00
_cell.angle_gamma   90.00
#
_symmetry.space_group_name_H-M   'P 1'
#
loop_
_entity.id
_entity.type
_entity.pdbx_description
1 polymer ?
#
loop_
_entity_poly.entity_id
_entity_poly.type
_entity_poly.pdbx_seq_one_letter_code
_entity_poly.pdbx_strand_id
1 'polypeptide(L)'
;MSRRRDSFAGYAEGMTEPLDDFYAVIPAGGIGSRLWPLSRADVPKFLHDTGSGNSLLRDTWDRLEPLTGPDRISVVTGRAPRRRRSGASQHP
;
A
#
# COMPACT_ATOMS: atom_id res chain seq x y z
N MET A 1 35.49 -5.76 -27.40
CA MET A 1 34.30 -5.04 -26.86
C MET A 1 33.20 -5.12 -27.91
N SER A 2 31.95 -5.50 -27.67
CA SER A 2 31.03 -5.15 -26.59
C SER A 2 29.90 -6.18 -26.58
N ARG A 3 29.65 -6.85 -25.45
CA ARG A 3 28.48 -7.73 -25.23
C ARG A 3 27.91 -7.53 -23.82
N ARG A 4 27.73 -6.26 -23.42
CA ARG A 4 27.27 -5.86 -22.07
C ARG A 4 26.07 -4.91 -22.06
N ARG A 5 25.32 -4.75 -23.16
CA ARG A 5 24.23 -3.76 -23.24
C ARG A 5 22.81 -4.33 -23.17
N ASP A 6 22.64 -5.65 -23.31
CA ASP A 6 21.29 -6.24 -23.44
C ASP A 6 20.79 -6.91 -22.16
N SER A 7 21.64 -7.01 -21.12
CA SER A 7 21.31 -7.74 -19.88
C SER A 7 20.34 -7.00 -18.94
N PHE A 8 20.09 -5.70 -19.15
CA PHE A 8 19.31 -4.89 -18.21
C PHE A 8 17.80 -4.95 -18.49
N ALA A 9 17.39 -5.20 -19.75
CA ALA A 9 15.98 -5.31 -20.13
C ALA A 9 15.33 -6.59 -19.54
N GLY A 10 16.06 -7.72 -19.56
CA GLY A 10 15.53 -8.99 -19.07
C GLY A 10 15.25 -9.05 -17.55
N TYR A 11 15.92 -8.23 -16.73
CA TYR A 11 15.63 -8.13 -15.29
C TYR A 11 14.35 -7.35 -15.01
N ALA A 12 14.03 -6.33 -15.82
CA ALA A 12 12.81 -5.55 -15.65
C ALA A 12 11.57 -6.33 -16.08
N GLU A 13 11.70 -7.18 -17.09
CA GLU A 13 10.61 -7.98 -17.64
C GLU A 13 10.17 -9.08 -16.66
N GLY A 14 11.12 -9.70 -15.94
CA GLY A 14 10.83 -10.70 -14.91
C GLY A 14 10.24 -10.16 -13.59
N MET A 15 10.17 -8.84 -13.40
CA MET A 15 9.59 -8.20 -12.20
C MET A 15 8.12 -7.80 -12.40
N THR A 16 7.55 -8.02 -13.58
CA THR A 16 6.18 -7.61 -13.92
C THR A 16 5.17 -8.74 -13.77
N GLU A 17 5.64 -9.99 -13.76
CA GLU A 17 4.79 -11.15 -13.53
C GLU A 17 4.60 -11.38 -12.02
N PRO A 18 3.36 -11.63 -11.56
CA PRO A 18 3.11 -12.02 -10.18
C PRO A 18 3.97 -13.22 -9.78
N LEU A 19 4.51 -13.18 -8.55
CA LEU A 19 5.28 -14.27 -8.00
C LEU A 19 4.37 -15.46 -7.70
N ASP A 20 4.78 -16.65 -8.15
CA ASP A 20 4.09 -17.89 -7.83
C ASP A 20 4.04 -18.13 -6.31
N ASP A 21 2.87 -18.58 -5.83
CA ASP A 21 2.60 -18.86 -4.42
C ASP A 21 2.86 -17.71 -3.43
N PHE A 22 2.94 -16.47 -3.91
CA PHE A 22 3.12 -15.30 -3.05
C PHE A 22 1.78 -14.71 -2.60
N TYR A 23 1.55 -14.71 -1.29
CA TYR A 23 0.36 -14.14 -0.65
C TYR A 23 0.77 -13.00 0.28
N ALA A 24 0.14 -11.84 0.13
CA ALA A 24 0.40 -10.68 0.97
C ALA A 24 -0.70 -10.47 2.02
N VAL A 25 -0.27 -10.17 3.24
CA VAL A 25 -1.13 -9.75 4.34
C VAL A 25 -0.76 -8.33 4.74
N ILE A 26 -1.73 -7.41 4.68
CA ILE A 26 -1.57 -6.02 5.12
C ILE A 26 -2.20 -5.86 6.51
N PRO A 27 -1.41 -5.75 7.59
CA PRO A 27 -1.94 -5.45 8.91
C PRO A 27 -2.32 -3.96 9.00
N ALA A 28 -3.63 -3.69 8.91
CA ALA A 28 -4.22 -2.37 9.06
C ALA A 28 -4.75 -2.17 10.48
N GLY A 29 -3.82 -2.14 11.45
CA GLY A 29 -4.09 -2.01 12.88
C GLY A 29 -3.41 -0.81 13.54
N GLY A 30 -3.90 -0.47 14.73
CA GLY A 30 -3.36 0.59 15.58
C GLY A 30 -3.80 2.01 15.19
N ILE A 31 -3.78 2.91 16.17
CA ILE A 31 -4.23 4.30 16.01
C ILE A 31 -3.21 5.21 15.32
N GLY A 32 -1.92 4.83 15.30
CA GLY A 32 -0.86 5.67 14.76
C GLY A 32 -0.48 6.88 15.63
N SER A 33 -0.28 6.68 16.94
CA SER A 33 -0.02 7.76 17.91
C SER A 33 1.17 8.66 17.58
N ARG A 34 2.20 8.14 16.88
CA ARG A 34 3.36 8.95 16.43
C ARG A 34 3.00 9.99 15.36
N LEU A 35 1.87 9.81 14.69
CA LEU A 35 1.32 10.75 13.71
C LEU A 35 0.23 11.61 14.32
N TRP A 36 0.15 11.74 15.64
CA TRP A 36 -0.72 12.74 16.26
C TRP A 36 -0.22 14.15 15.89
N PRO A 37 -1.09 15.13 15.59
CA PRO A 37 -2.55 15.11 15.71
C PRO A 37 -3.30 14.51 14.51
N LEU A 38 -2.61 14.21 13.41
CA LEU A 38 -3.18 13.70 12.16
C LEU A 38 -3.96 12.40 12.38
N SER A 39 -3.39 11.43 13.10
CA SER A 39 -4.05 10.15 13.38
C SER A 39 -4.82 10.16 14.71
N ARG A 40 -6.03 9.60 14.68
CA ARG A 40 -6.96 9.49 15.82
C ARG A 40 -7.57 8.09 15.90
N ALA A 41 -8.25 7.77 16.99
CA ALA A 41 -8.90 6.46 17.16
C ALA A 41 -10.02 6.23 16.13
N ASP A 42 -10.71 7.28 15.71
CA ASP A 42 -11.78 7.26 14.72
C ASP A 42 -11.28 7.34 13.27
N VAL A 43 -10.10 7.93 13.05
CA VAL A 43 -9.39 7.95 11.76
C VAL A 43 -7.93 7.48 11.95
N PRO A 44 -7.69 6.16 11.94
CA PRO A 44 -6.36 5.60 12.13
C PRO A 44 -5.45 5.85 10.93
N LYS A 45 -4.13 5.83 11.17
CA LYS A 45 -3.10 6.20 10.18
C LYS A 45 -3.25 5.59 8.79
N PHE A 46 -3.68 4.34 8.70
CA PHE A 46 -3.71 3.62 7.42
C PHE A 46 -4.77 4.16 6.47
N LEU A 47 -5.72 4.97 6.95
CA LEU A 47 -6.70 5.69 6.13
C LEU A 47 -6.25 7.09 5.70
N HIS A 48 -5.11 7.57 6.21
CA HIS A 48 -4.57 8.89 5.92
C HIS A 48 -3.75 8.92 4.66
N ASP A 49 -3.89 10.03 3.96
CA ASP A 49 -3.00 10.46 2.90
C ASP A 49 -1.89 11.31 3.51
N THR A 50 -0.64 10.98 3.18
CA THR A 50 0.56 11.68 3.65
C THR A 50 1.20 12.55 2.58
N GLY A 51 0.42 12.96 1.57
CA GLY A 51 0.85 13.79 0.44
C GLY A 51 0.97 13.04 -0.88
N SER A 52 0.54 11.78 -0.96
CA SER A 52 0.54 10.97 -2.18
C SER A 52 -0.76 11.08 -2.99
N GLY A 53 -1.83 11.64 -2.40
CA GLY A 53 -3.18 11.63 -2.97
C GLY A 53 -3.98 10.36 -2.62
N ASN A 54 -3.33 9.38 -2.02
CA ASN A 54 -3.88 8.08 -1.68
C ASN A 54 -3.71 7.81 -0.18
N SER A 55 -4.57 6.96 0.39
CA SER A 55 -4.32 6.50 1.77
C SER A 55 -3.09 5.60 1.84
N LEU A 56 -2.40 5.58 2.99
CA LEU A 56 -1.28 4.65 3.23
C LEU A 56 -1.63 3.18 2.94
N LEU A 57 -2.88 2.77 3.21
CA LEU A 57 -3.38 1.43 2.88
C LEU A 57 -3.41 1.20 1.36
N ARG A 58 -3.90 2.17 0.61
CA ARG A 58 -3.95 2.12 -0.87
C ARG A 58 -2.55 2.09 -1.47
N ASP A 59 -1.65 2.96 -0.99
CA ASP A 59 -0.26 2.95 -1.45
C ASP A 59 0.45 1.63 -1.13
N THR A 60 0.06 0.94 -0.05
CA THR A 60 0.62 -0.38 0.28
C THR A 60 0.04 -1.46 -0.64
N TRP A 61 -1.26 -1.40 -0.94
CA TRP A 61 -1.91 -2.28 -1.90
C TRP A 61 -1.27 -2.16 -3.29
N ASP A 62 -1.15 -0.94 -3.82
CA ASP A 62 -0.62 -0.68 -5.16
C ASP A 62 0.84 -1.15 -5.32
N ARG A 63 1.61 -1.18 -4.23
CA ARG A 63 2.97 -1.74 -4.21
C ARG A 63 3.01 -3.27 -4.21
N LEU A 64 1.96 -3.93 -3.72
CA LEU A 64 1.88 -5.40 -3.59
C LEU A 64 1.20 -6.06 -4.79
N GLU A 65 0.26 -5.37 -5.43
CA GLU A 65 -0.52 -5.90 -6.55
C GLU A 65 0.35 -6.46 -7.69
N PRO A 66 1.42 -5.78 -8.15
CA PRO A 66 2.30 -6.34 -9.20
C PRO A 66 3.03 -7.62 -8.76
N LEU A 67 3.25 -7.82 -7.46
CA LEU A 67 4.02 -8.94 -6.92
C LEU A 67 3.15 -10.17 -6.63
N THR A 68 1.87 -9.96 -6.33
CA THR A 68 0.97 -11.00 -5.80
C THR A 68 -0.14 -11.37 -6.78
N GLY A 69 -0.51 -10.43 -7.66
CA GLY A 69 -1.83 -10.41 -8.28
C GLY A 69 -2.93 -9.95 -7.28
N PRO A 70 -4.01 -9.33 -7.78
CA PRO A 70 -5.02 -8.70 -6.92
C PRO A 70 -5.76 -9.66 -5.99
N ASP A 71 -5.87 -10.94 -6.38
CA ASP A 71 -6.64 -11.95 -5.64
C ASP A 71 -5.88 -12.57 -4.45
N ARG A 72 -4.59 -12.21 -4.27
CA ARG A 72 -3.71 -12.79 -3.23
C ARG A 72 -3.30 -11.78 -2.16
N ILE A 73 -4.02 -10.67 -2.04
CA ILE A 73 -3.81 -9.66 -1.01
C ILE A 73 -4.98 -9.68 -0.02
N SER A 74 -4.68 -9.88 1.26
CA SER A 74 -5.65 -9.80 2.35
C SER A 74 -5.32 -8.66 3.31
N VAL A 75 -6.31 -7.85 3.65
CA VAL A 75 -6.18 -6.80 4.67
C VAL A 75 -6.73 -7.31 5.99
N VAL A 76 -5.89 -7.35 7.03
CA VAL A 76 -6.31 -7.73 8.38
C VAL A 76 -6.44 -6.46 9.21
N THR A 77 -7.64 -6.20 9.70
CA THR A 77 -7.94 -5.07 10.59
C THR A 77 -8.73 -5.54 11.79
N GLY A 78 -8.68 -4.78 12.88
CA GLY A 78 -9.52 -5.03 14.05
C GLY A 78 -10.97 -4.62 13.79
N ARG A 79 -11.53 -3.76 14.64
CA ARG A 79 -12.84 -3.17 14.37
C ARG A 79 -12.78 -2.37 13.07
N ALA A 80 -13.76 -2.60 12.19
CA ALA A 80 -13.88 -1.85 10.94
C ALA A 80 -13.88 -0.34 11.24
N PRO A 81 -12.87 0.40 10.75
CA PRO A 81 -12.83 1.85 10.94
C PRO A 81 -13.97 2.50 10.14
N ARG A 82 -14.44 3.66 10.59
CA ARG A 82 -15.49 4.38 9.87
C ARG A 82 -15.00 4.70 8.46
N ARG A 83 -15.83 4.41 7.46
CA ARG A 83 -15.53 4.71 6.06
C ARG A 83 -15.22 6.20 5.92
N ARG A 84 -13.97 6.51 5.55
CA ARG A 84 -13.58 7.88 5.19
C ARG A 84 -14.36 8.26 3.93
N ARG A 85 -15.17 9.32 4.03
CA ARG A 85 -15.85 9.89 2.86
C ARG A 85 -14.81 10.66 2.04
N SER A 86 -14.66 10.29 0.78
CA SER A 86 -13.89 11.05 -0.21
C SER A 86 -14.44 12.48 -0.25
N GLY A 87 -13.64 13.46 0.17
CA GLY A 87 -14.03 14.89 0.21
C GLY A 87 -13.80 15.61 1.55
N ALA A 88 -13.47 14.91 2.63
CA ALA A 88 -12.99 15.58 3.84
C ALA A 88 -11.55 16.06 3.64
N SER A 89 -11.38 17.29 3.16
CA SER A 89 -10.08 17.98 3.19
C SER A 89 -9.61 18.05 4.64
N GLN A 90 -8.42 17.52 4.89
CA GLN A 90 -7.70 17.73 6.14
C GLN A 90 -7.08 19.12 6.07
N HIS A 91 -7.89 20.16 6.27
CA HIS A 91 -7.33 21.45 6.64
C HIS A 91 -6.91 21.39 8.12
N PRO A 92 -5.73 21.93 8.46
CA PRO A 92 -5.19 21.90 9.82
C PRO A 92 -6.09 22.62 10.83
#